data_AF-A0A939W6Z9-F1
#
_entry.id   AF-A0A939W6Z9-F1
#
_cell.length_a   1.000
_cell.length_b   1.000
_cell.length_c   1.000
_cell.angle_alpha   90.00
_cell.angle_beta   90.00
_cell.angle_gamma   90.00
#
_symmetry.space_group_name_H-M   'P 1'
#
loop_
_entity.id
_entity.type
_entity.pdbx_description
1 polymer ?
#
loop_
_entity_poly.entity_id
_entity_poly.type
_entity_poly.pdbx_seq_one_letter_code
_entity_poly.pdbx_strand_id
1 'polypeptide(L)'
;FSSAMATVLTMLSPVTPHLCEELWEDLGNDTPLAAAAWPAWDEAATQSDTLTIALQVNGKLRGTIEVPADMDKDALEAAARKDEAVLRHTNGMTIRRVIVIPKKLVNIVAG
;
A
#
# COMPACT_ATOMS: atom_id res chain seq x y z
N PHE A 1 18.72 12.39 14.25
CA PHE A 1 18.12 13.59 13.63
C PHE A 1 17.39 13.13 12.37
N SER A 2 16.16 13.61 12.17
CA SER A 2 15.13 12.95 11.34
C SER A 2 15.59 12.72 9.89
N SER A 3 15.91 11.47 9.56
CA SER A 3 16.26 11.04 8.19
C SER A 3 15.19 11.41 7.16
N ALA A 4 13.93 11.54 7.60
CA ALA A 4 12.82 11.92 6.75
C ALA A 4 12.92 13.38 6.27
N MET A 5 13.25 14.33 7.16
CA MET A 5 13.32 15.75 6.78
C MET A 5 14.49 16.00 5.83
N ALA A 6 15.65 15.44 6.15
CA ALA A 6 16.83 15.48 5.28
C ALA A 6 16.54 14.92 3.87
N THR A 7 15.86 13.78 3.81
CA THR A 7 15.44 13.15 2.54
C THR A 7 14.47 14.03 1.75
N VAL A 8 13.47 14.62 2.42
CA VAL A 8 12.51 15.54 1.79
C VAL A 8 13.21 16.77 1.22
N LEU A 9 14.09 17.42 1.98
CA LEU A 9 14.83 18.58 1.52
C LEU A 9 15.72 18.25 0.31
N THR A 10 16.40 17.11 0.33
CA THR A 10 17.23 16.66 -0.80
C THR A 10 16.39 16.40 -2.05
N MET A 11 15.22 15.77 -1.91
CA MET A 11 14.31 15.54 -3.04
C MET A 11 13.68 16.84 -3.57
N LEU A 12 13.48 17.84 -2.71
CA LEU A 12 12.86 19.11 -3.06
C LEU A 12 13.87 20.16 -3.56
N SER A 13 15.16 19.97 -3.27
CA SER A 13 16.25 20.87 -3.67
C SER A 13 16.27 21.21 -5.16
N PRO A 14 15.95 20.30 -6.12
CA PRO A 14 15.87 20.66 -7.54
C PRO A 14 14.74 21.64 -7.88
N VAL A 15 13.74 21.79 -7.01
CA VAL A 15 12.55 22.63 -7.22
C VAL A 15 12.69 23.96 -6.47
N THR A 16 13.05 23.92 -5.19
CA THR A 16 13.17 25.11 -4.33
C THR A 16 14.52 25.15 -3.60
N PRO A 17 15.65 25.28 -4.33
CA PRO A 17 16.99 25.10 -3.77
C PRO A 17 17.30 26.02 -2.59
N HIS A 18 16.97 27.32 -2.72
CA HIS A 18 17.26 28.30 -1.67
C HIS A 18 16.51 28.01 -0.36
N LEU A 19 15.23 27.63 -0.44
CA LEU A 19 14.45 27.27 0.74
C LEU A 19 15.00 25.99 1.40
N CYS A 20 15.43 25.03 0.57
CA CYS A 20 15.96 23.78 1.07
C CYS A 20 17.33 23.95 1.74
N GLU A 21 18.19 24.85 1.26
CA GLU A 21 19.47 25.17 1.92
C GLU A 21 19.26 25.81 3.30
N GLU A 22 18.38 26.82 3.43
CA GLU A 22 18.10 27.44 4.73
C GLU A 22 17.55 26.42 5.74
N LEU A 23 16.59 25.58 5.31
CA LEU A 23 16.03 24.53 6.17
C LEU A 23 17.05 23.43 6.49
N TRP A 24 18.03 23.21 5.61
CA TRP A 24 19.09 22.23 5.81
C TRP A 24 20.12 22.71 6.83
N GLU A 25 20.46 24.01 6.81
CA GLU A 25 21.27 24.67 7.85
C GLU A 25 20.53 24.70 9.20
N ASP A 26 19.23 25.01 9.22
CA ASP A 26 18.38 24.98 10.42
C ASP A 26 18.32 23.59 11.09
N LEU A 27 18.46 22.52 10.29
CA LEU A 27 18.56 21.14 10.80
C LEU A 27 19.92 20.83 11.46
N GLY A 28 20.88 21.76 11.41
CA GLY A 28 22.21 21.65 11.99
C GLY A 28 23.21 20.94 11.08
N ASN A 29 23.01 20.97 9.76
CA ASN A 29 23.99 20.42 8.81
C ASN A 29 25.01 21.51 8.44
N ASP A 30 26.30 21.20 8.56
CA ASP A 30 27.39 22.16 8.27
C ASP A 30 27.88 22.13 6.82
N THR A 31 27.32 21.24 6.00
CA THR A 31 27.68 21.09 4.58
C THR A 31 26.53 21.57 3.69
N PRO A 32 26.81 22.23 2.55
CA PRO A 32 25.75 22.61 1.60
C PRO A 32 24.90 21.42 1.17
N LEU A 33 23.58 21.59 1.09
CA LEU A 33 22.68 20.57 0.57
C LEU A 33 23.01 20.20 -0.87
N ALA A 34 23.49 21.16 -1.67
CA ALA A 34 23.94 20.90 -3.04
C ALA A 34 25.10 19.88 -3.14
N ALA A 35 25.85 19.67 -2.04
CA ALA A 35 26.91 18.66 -1.97
C ALA A 35 26.43 17.31 -1.41
N ALA A 36 25.17 17.22 -0.95
CA ALA A 36 24.59 15.99 -0.45
C ALA A 36 24.35 14.97 -1.58
N ALA A 37 24.56 13.69 -1.27
CA ALA A 37 24.23 12.61 -2.19
C ALA A 37 22.71 12.47 -2.33
N TRP A 38 22.25 12.05 -3.50
CA TRP A 38 20.84 11.73 -3.71
C TRP A 38 20.40 10.57 -2.79
N PRO A 39 19.20 10.63 -2.18
CA PRO A 39 18.75 9.58 -1.27
C PRO A 39 18.63 8.23 -1.97
N ALA A 40 19.18 7.18 -1.35
CA ALA A 40 18.93 5.80 -1.75
C ALA A 40 17.66 5.30 -1.07
N TRP A 41 16.93 4.40 -1.74
CA TRP A 41 15.80 3.70 -1.15
C TRP A 41 16.28 2.45 -0.40
N ASP A 42 15.60 2.13 0.70
CA ASP A 42 15.78 0.87 1.42
C ASP A 42 14.75 -0.15 0.94
N GLU A 43 15.22 -1.30 0.45
CA GLU A 43 14.35 -2.37 -0.06
C GLU A 43 13.44 -2.97 1.01
N ALA A 44 13.89 -3.01 2.27
CA ALA A 44 13.04 -3.44 3.37
C ALA A 44 11.86 -2.48 3.58
N ALA A 45 12.07 -1.17 3.42
CA ALA A 45 11.04 -0.14 3.57
C ALA A 45 10.01 -0.11 2.42
N THR A 46 10.24 -0.84 1.33
CA THR A 46 9.27 -0.97 0.23
C THR A 46 8.23 -2.05 0.46
N GLN A 47 8.42 -2.89 1.48
CA GLN A 47 7.48 -3.94 1.82
C GLN A 47 6.36 -3.33 2.67
N SER A 48 5.12 -3.47 2.19
CA SER A 48 3.95 -3.15 3.00
C SER A 48 3.53 -4.38 3.77
N ASP A 49 3.39 -4.26 5.09
CA ASP A 49 2.92 -5.34 5.95
C ASP A 49 1.46 -5.72 5.64
N THR A 50 0.69 -4.75 5.11
CA THR A 50 -0.72 -4.91 4.75
C THR A 50 -0.96 -4.64 3.26
N LEU A 51 -1.89 -5.38 2.68
CA LEU A 51 -2.35 -5.25 1.30
C LEU A 51 -3.86 -5.02 1.28
N THR A 52 -4.28 -4.02 0.51
CA THR A 52 -5.69 -3.83 0.20
C THR A 52 -6.09 -4.75 -0.95
N ILE A 53 -6.98 -5.70 -0.67
CA ILE A 53 -7.48 -6.69 -1.63
C ILE A 53 -8.90 -6.32 -2.05
N ALA A 54 -9.14 -6.27 -3.36
CA ALA A 54 -10.46 -6.02 -3.90
C ALA A 54 -11.35 -7.27 -3.81
N LEU A 55 -12.57 -7.10 -3.29
CA LEU A 55 -13.59 -8.13 -3.24
C LEU A 55 -14.59 -7.94 -4.39
N GLN A 56 -14.75 -8.97 -5.22
CA GLN A 56 -15.64 -8.99 -6.36
C GLN A 56 -16.68 -10.10 -6.23
N VAL A 57 -17.90 -9.83 -6.70
CA VAL A 57 -18.96 -10.83 -6.87
C VAL A 57 -19.45 -10.77 -8.32
N ASN A 58 -19.37 -11.90 -9.03
CA ASN A 58 -19.67 -12.00 -10.46
C ASN A 58 -18.94 -10.91 -11.29
N GLY A 59 -17.68 -10.63 -10.96
CA GLY A 59 -16.85 -9.64 -11.66
C GLY A 59 -17.14 -8.17 -11.34
N LYS A 60 -18.06 -7.87 -10.42
CA LYS A 60 -18.33 -6.49 -9.95
C LYS A 60 -17.69 -6.25 -8.59
N LEU A 61 -17.00 -5.12 -8.42
CA LEU A 61 -16.40 -4.70 -7.15
C LEU A 61 -17.48 -4.46 -6.09
N ARG A 62 -17.34 -5.09 -4.93
CA ARG A 62 -18.28 -5.00 -3.79
C ARG A 62 -17.67 -4.40 -2.54
N GLY A 63 -16.35 -4.50 -2.38
CA GLY A 63 -15.64 -3.94 -1.25
C GLY A 63 -14.14 -4.15 -1.38
N THR A 64 -13.41 -3.74 -0.34
CA THR A 64 -11.97 -3.96 -0.19
C THR A 64 -11.71 -4.39 1.25
N ILE A 65 -10.77 -5.31 1.44
CA ILE A 65 -10.30 -5.72 2.76
C ILE A 65 -8.81 -5.46 2.87
N GLU A 66 -8.34 -5.06 4.05
CA GLU A 66 -6.92 -5.00 4.36
C GLU A 66 -6.50 -6.30 5.02
N VAL A 67 -5.47 -6.94 4.46
CA VAL A 67 -4.96 -8.22 4.95
C VAL A 67 -3.43 -8.19 5.01
N PRO A 68 -2.81 -9.01 5.88
CA PRO A 68 -1.36 -9.20 5.86
C PRO A 68 -0.85 -9.61 4.47
N ALA A 69 0.32 -9.09 4.08
CA ALA A 69 0.89 -9.33 2.75
C ALA A 69 1.27 -10.79 2.47
N ASP A 70 1.41 -11.58 3.54
CA ASP A 70 1.75 -12.99 3.59
C ASP A 70 0.52 -13.90 3.81
N MET A 71 -0.69 -13.34 3.91
CA MET A 71 -1.91 -14.11 4.10
C MET A 71 -2.08 -15.15 2.98
N ASP A 72 -2.32 -16.39 3.39
CA ASP A 72 -2.50 -17.50 2.45
C ASP A 72 -3.82 -17.38 1.67
N LYS A 73 -3.91 -18.16 0.59
CA LYS A 73 -5.06 -18.14 -0.29
C LYS A 73 -6.36 -18.57 0.42
N ASP A 74 -6.26 -19.54 1.32
CA ASP A 74 -7.43 -20.16 1.97
C ASP A 74 -8.00 -19.26 3.07
N ALA A 75 -7.14 -18.60 3.85
CA ALA A 75 -7.56 -17.56 4.80
C ALA A 75 -8.10 -16.33 4.08
N LEU A 76 -7.52 -15.95 2.93
CA LEU A 76 -8.02 -14.83 2.14
C LEU A 76 -9.42 -15.12 1.57
N GLU A 77 -9.67 -16.36 1.12
CA GLU A 77 -11.00 -16.81 0.72
C GLU A 77 -11.97 -16.82 1.90
N ALA A 78 -11.56 -17.32 3.07
CA ALA A 78 -12.39 -17.33 4.27
C ALA A 78 -12.75 -15.92 4.75
N ALA A 79 -11.79 -14.98 4.71
CA ALA A 79 -12.00 -13.58 5.04
C ALA A 79 -12.98 -12.92 4.06
N ALA A 80 -12.77 -13.11 2.75
CA ALA A 80 -13.67 -12.60 1.72
C ALA A 80 -15.11 -13.14 1.85
N ARG A 81 -15.29 -14.41 2.24
CA ARG A 81 -16.62 -15.01 2.46
C ARG A 81 -17.35 -14.49 3.69
N LYS A 82 -16.62 -14.00 4.69
CA LYS A 82 -17.18 -13.43 5.93
C LYS A 82 -17.48 -11.94 5.80
N ASP A 83 -16.98 -11.28 4.76
CA ASP A 83 -17.20 -9.87 4.51
C ASP A 83 -18.69 -9.57 4.25
N GLU A 84 -19.22 -8.54 4.92
CA GLU A 84 -20.63 -8.16 4.83
C GLU A 84 -21.04 -7.76 3.41
N ALA A 85 -20.17 -7.08 2.67
CA ALA A 85 -20.46 -6.69 1.30
C ALA A 85 -20.54 -7.91 0.38
N VAL A 86 -19.71 -8.93 0.60
CA VAL A 86 -19.82 -10.21 -0.12
C VAL A 86 -21.07 -10.98 0.27
N LEU A 87 -21.36 -11.12 1.58
CA LEU A 87 -22.53 -11.86 2.06
C LEU A 87 -23.84 -11.25 1.53
N ARG A 88 -23.94 -9.92 1.51
CA ARG A 88 -25.10 -9.21 0.96
C ARG A 88 -25.36 -9.53 -0.51
N HIS A 89 -24.30 -9.79 -1.29
CA HIS A 89 -24.40 -10.07 -2.72
C HIS A 89 -24.37 -11.56 -3.06
N THR A 90 -24.20 -12.43 -2.07
CA THR A 90 -24.25 -13.90 -2.22
C THR A 90 -25.41 -14.53 -1.46
N ASN A 91 -26.18 -13.76 -0.68
CA ASN A 91 -27.34 -14.24 0.07
C ASN A 91 -28.38 -14.88 -0.87
N GLY A 92 -28.73 -16.14 -0.60
CA GLY A 92 -29.67 -16.93 -1.42
C GLY A 92 -29.09 -17.47 -2.74
N MET A 93 -27.79 -17.25 -3.01
CA MET A 93 -27.12 -17.74 -4.23
C MET A 93 -26.16 -18.89 -3.90
N THR A 94 -26.03 -19.85 -4.81
CA THR A 94 -25.05 -20.93 -4.65
C THR A 94 -23.69 -20.44 -5.13
N ILE A 95 -22.66 -20.54 -4.28
CA ILE A 95 -21.29 -20.19 -4.67
C ILE A 95 -20.75 -21.31 -5.56
N ARG A 96 -20.54 -20.99 -6.84
CA ARG A 96 -20.08 -21.96 -7.85
C ARG A 96 -18.57 -22.05 -7.93
N ARG A 97 -17.88 -20.91 -7.73
CA ARG A 97 -16.42 -20.84 -7.84
C ARG A 97 -15.88 -19.62 -7.10
N VAL A 98 -14.73 -19.78 -6.46
CA VAL A 98 -13.95 -18.66 -5.91
C VAL A 98 -12.62 -18.58 -6.63
N ILE A 99 -12.26 -17.37 -7.05
CA ILE A 99 -11.03 -17.08 -7.78
C ILE A 99 -10.24 -16.09 -6.93
N VAL A 100 -9.16 -16.57 -6.33
CA VAL A 100 -8.23 -15.73 -5.56
C VAL A 100 -7.01 -15.45 -6.43
N ILE A 101 -6.74 -14.17 -6.66
CA ILE A 101 -5.49 -13.69 -7.24
C ILE A 101 -4.68 -13.10 -6.08
N PRO A 102 -3.61 -13.78 -5.63
CA PRO A 102 -2.80 -13.31 -4.52
C PRO A 102 -2.38 -11.86 -4.70
N LYS A 103 -2.43 -11.08 -3.61
CA LYS A 103 -2.02 -9.67 -3.57
C LYS A 103 -2.82 -8.72 -4.48
N LYS A 104 -3.93 -9.15 -5.09
CA LYS A 104 -4.75 -8.31 -5.97
C LYS A 104 -6.24 -8.34 -5.66
N LEU A 105 -6.89 -9.50 -5.77
CA LEU A 105 -8.36 -9.57 -5.65
C LEU A 105 -8.86 -10.97 -5.30
N VAL A 106 -10.08 -11.02 -4.77
CA VAL A 106 -10.90 -12.22 -4.63
C VAL A 106 -12.20 -12.02 -5.40
N ASN A 107 -12.49 -12.89 -6.35
CA ASN A 107 -13.75 -12.89 -7.09
C ASN A 107 -14.57 -14.14 -6.78
N ILE A 108 -15.79 -13.92 -6.31
CA ILE A 108 -16.75 -14.96 -5.95
C ILE A 108 -17.80 -15.03 -7.05
N VAL A 109 -17.88 -16.18 -7.71
CA VAL A 109 -18.88 -16.46 -8.73
C VAL A 109 -20.06 -17.17 -8.06
N ALA A 110 -21.19 -16.50 -7.99
CA ALA A 110 -22.41 -16.98 -7.36
C ALA A 110 -23.60 -16.88 -8.33
N GLY A 111 -24.46 -17.90 -8.35
CA GLY A 111 -25.61 -17.97 -9.25
C GLY A 111 -26.35 -19.28 -9.16
#